data_AF-V4BT41-F1
#
_entry.id   AF-V4BT41-F1
#
_cell.length_a   1.000
_cell.length_b   1.000
_cell.length_c   1.000
_cell.angle_alpha   90.00
_cell.angle_beta   90.00
_cell.angle_gamma   90.00
#
_symmetry.space_group_name_H-M   'P 1'
#
loop_
_entity.id
_entity.type
_entity.pdbx_description
1 polymer ?
#
loop_
_entity_poly.entity_id
_entity_poly.type
_entity_poly.pdbx_seq_one_letter_code
_entity_poly.pdbx_strand_id
1 'polypeptide(L)'
;MAASRYRLFMRLCQEWKLDESKAGRDLGYVIREKVAEGFRQGESSTINETKCTKAYNALQNIHLNIHKEKYPFTRQSGSMNKPLENCSALISNEGLETFK
;
A
#
# COMPACT_ATOMS: atom_id res chain seq x y z
N MET A 1 -17.34 -10.91 13.18
CA MET A 1 -16.28 -11.58 14.00
C MET A 1 -14.91 -11.14 13.52
N ALA A 2 -14.03 -10.68 14.42
CA ALA A 2 -12.73 -10.10 14.07
C ALA A 2 -11.74 -11.13 13.46
N ALA A 3 -11.85 -12.41 13.83
CA ALA A 3 -11.00 -13.51 13.35
C ALA A 3 -10.98 -13.67 11.83
N SER A 4 -12.13 -13.59 11.16
CA SER A 4 -12.20 -13.72 9.70
C SER A 4 -11.57 -12.55 8.97
N ARG A 5 -11.55 -11.35 9.59
CA ARG A 5 -10.99 -10.13 8.99
C ARG A 5 -9.47 -10.09 9.07
N TYR A 6 -8.90 -10.49 10.20
CA TYR A 6 -7.44 -10.54 10.35
C TYR A 6 -6.79 -11.43 9.27
N ARG A 7 -7.40 -12.58 8.96
CA ARG A 7 -6.93 -13.49 7.90
C ARG A 7 -6.94 -12.85 6.51
N LEU A 8 -7.93 -12.01 6.21
CA LEU A 8 -8.00 -11.27 4.95
C LEU A 8 -6.85 -10.25 4.84
N PHE A 9 -6.57 -9.51 5.92
CA PHE A 9 -5.44 -8.58 5.95
C PHE A 9 -4.09 -9.32 5.84
N MET A 10 -3.96 -10.48 6.46
CA MET A 10 -2.76 -11.32 6.31
C MET A 10 -2.56 -11.78 4.87
N ARG A 11 -3.61 -12.26 4.19
CA ARG A 11 -3.52 -12.62 2.77
C ARG A 11 -3.15 -11.41 1.90
N LEU A 12 -3.78 -10.26 2.13
CA LEU A 12 -3.44 -9.02 1.44
C LEU A 12 -1.96 -8.63 1.66
N CYS A 13 -1.45 -8.77 2.88
CA CYS A 13 -0.04 -8.53 3.18
C CYS A 13 0.90 -9.54 2.51
N GLN A 14 0.46 -10.75 2.19
CA GLN A 14 1.26 -11.73 1.44
C GLN A 14 1.31 -11.38 -0.05
N GLU A 15 0.18 -10.93 -0.61
CA GLU A 15 0.08 -10.52 -2.02
C GLU A 15 0.80 -9.18 -2.29
N TRP A 16 0.89 -8.31 -1.27
CA TRP A 16 1.56 -7.02 -1.39
C TRP A 16 3.08 -7.14 -1.37
N LYS A 17 3.70 -7.01 -2.56
CA LYS A 17 5.15 -6.99 -2.73
C LYS A 17 5.79 -5.82 -1.97
N LEU A 18 6.94 -6.08 -1.34
CA LEU A 18 7.77 -5.05 -0.72
C LEU A 18 8.73 -4.48 -1.77
N ASP A 19 8.87 -3.16 -1.80
CA ASP A 19 9.86 -2.47 -2.63
C ASP A 19 11.10 -2.13 -1.79
N GLU A 20 12.17 -2.90 -1.96
CA GLU A 20 13.43 -2.72 -1.23
C GLU A 20 14.10 -1.36 -1.54
N SER A 21 13.85 -0.78 -2.72
CA SER A 21 14.39 0.54 -3.10
C SER A 21 13.83 1.69 -2.25
N LYS A 22 12.72 1.44 -1.55
CA LYS A 22 12.03 2.38 -0.65
C LYS A 22 12.00 1.86 0.78
N ALA A 23 13.05 1.16 1.22
CA ALA A 23 13.16 0.66 2.59
C ALA A 23 12.78 1.74 3.64
N GLY A 24 11.89 1.39 4.58
CA GLY A 24 11.38 2.30 5.61
C GLY A 24 10.27 3.26 5.17
N ARG A 25 10.02 3.43 3.87
CA ARG A 25 8.91 4.25 3.32
C ARG A 25 7.95 3.44 2.44
N ASP A 26 8.25 2.17 2.22
CA ASP A 26 7.43 1.26 1.44
C ASP A 26 6.02 1.14 2.03
N LEU A 27 5.01 1.27 1.16
CA LEU A 27 3.62 1.22 1.57
C LEU A 27 3.24 -0.14 2.15
N GLY A 28 3.80 -1.23 1.63
CA GLY A 28 3.61 -2.56 2.16
C GLY A 28 4.19 -2.74 3.57
N TYR A 29 5.30 -2.10 3.89
CA TYR A 29 5.85 -2.09 5.26
C TYR A 29 4.90 -1.34 6.21
N VAL A 30 4.47 -0.15 5.83
CA VAL A 30 3.53 0.67 6.62
C VAL A 30 2.20 -0.05 6.84
N ILE A 31 1.67 -0.73 5.82
CA ILE A 31 0.43 -1.52 5.96
C ILE A 31 0.61 -2.63 7.01
N ARG A 32 1.72 -3.37 6.97
CA ARG A 32 2.00 -4.45 7.94
C ARG A 32 2.12 -3.91 9.36
N GLU A 33 2.82 -2.79 9.54
CA GLU A 33 2.93 -2.11 10.84
C GLU A 33 1.56 -1.68 11.36
N LYS A 34 0.73 -1.04 10.52
CA LYS A 34 -0.62 -0.60 10.91
C LYS A 34 -1.56 -1.77 11.22
N VAL A 35 -1.41 -2.89 10.53
CA VAL A 35 -2.16 -4.13 10.84
C VAL A 35 -1.69 -4.70 12.19
N ALA A 36 -0.38 -4.73 12.46
CA ALA A 36 0.14 -5.16 13.76
C ALA A 36 -0.36 -4.26 14.92
N GLU A 37 -0.38 -2.95 14.73
CA GLU A 37 -0.92 -1.98 15.70
C GLU A 37 -2.43 -2.17 15.91
N GLY A 38 -3.20 -2.25 14.82
CA GLY A 38 -4.66 -2.35 14.86
C GLY A 38 -5.18 -3.68 15.41
N PHE A 39 -4.39 -4.76 15.25
CA PHE A 39 -4.69 -6.10 15.75
C PHE A 39 -3.72 -6.53 16.85
N ARG A 40 -3.37 -5.62 17.78
CA ARG A 40 -2.43 -5.90 18.87
C ARG A 40 -2.81 -7.11 19.75
N GLN A 41 -4.11 -7.42 19.85
CA GLN A 41 -4.63 -8.61 20.55
C GLN A 41 -5.14 -9.69 19.57
N GLY A 42 -4.70 -9.64 18.31
CA GLY A 42 -5.11 -10.54 17.24
C GLY A 42 -6.63 -10.55 17.07
N GLU A 43 -7.20 -11.76 17.10
CA GLU A 43 -8.63 -12.02 16.90
C GLU A 43 -9.52 -11.51 18.05
N SER A 44 -8.94 -11.15 19.21
CA SER A 44 -9.68 -10.64 20.38
C SER A 44 -9.79 -9.11 20.42
N SER A 45 -9.20 -8.41 19.45
CA SER A 45 -9.22 -6.94 19.42
C SER A 45 -10.63 -6.41 19.15
N THR A 46 -11.08 -5.40 19.89
CA THR A 46 -12.36 -4.72 19.63
C THR A 46 -12.20 -3.75 18.47
N ILE A 47 -12.67 -4.14 17.28
CA ILE A 47 -12.51 -3.38 16.04
C ILE A 47 -13.87 -2.91 15.54
N ASN A 48 -13.92 -1.68 15.03
CA ASN A 48 -15.10 -1.23 14.29
C ASN A 48 -15.15 -1.92 12.92
N GLU A 49 -16.06 -2.89 12.78
CA GLU A 49 -16.19 -3.73 11.59
C GLU A 49 -16.43 -2.93 10.29
N THR A 50 -17.21 -1.85 10.37
CA THR A 50 -17.53 -1.03 9.19
C THR A 50 -16.30 -0.27 8.68
N LYS A 51 -15.49 0.29 9.59
CA LYS A 51 -14.24 0.98 9.24
C LYS A 51 -13.20 0.00 8.71
N CYS A 52 -13.09 -1.16 9.35
CA CYS A 52 -12.16 -2.22 8.95
C CYS A 52 -12.47 -2.75 7.54
N THR A 53 -13.75 -2.99 7.24
CA THR A 53 -14.19 -3.44 5.91
C THR A 53 -13.94 -2.37 4.84
N LYS A 54 -14.22 -1.10 5.14
CA LYS A 54 -13.94 0.01 4.22
C LYS A 54 -12.44 0.12 3.91
N ALA A 55 -11.59 0.02 4.93
CA ALA A 55 -10.14 0.06 4.79
C ALA A 55 -9.62 -1.11 3.93
N TYR A 56 -10.10 -2.33 4.20
CA TYR A 56 -9.75 -3.51 3.41
C TYR A 56 -10.10 -3.34 1.93
N ASN A 57 -11.34 -2.93 1.63
CA ASN A 57 -11.77 -2.72 0.24
C ASN A 57 -10.94 -1.64 -0.46
N ALA A 58 -10.62 -0.55 0.24
CA ALA A 58 -9.77 0.50 -0.32
C ALA A 58 -8.38 -0.02 -0.67
N LEU A 59 -7.73 -0.79 0.22
CA LEU A 59 -6.42 -1.38 -0.05
C LEU A 59 -6.47 -2.41 -1.18
N GLN A 60 -7.50 -3.25 -1.23
CA GLN A 60 -7.68 -4.21 -2.32
C GLN A 60 -7.84 -3.52 -3.67
N ASN A 61 -8.59 -2.41 -3.72
CA ASN A 61 -8.74 -1.62 -4.95
C ASN A 61 -7.42 -1.00 -5.42
N ILE A 62 -6.57 -0.58 -4.49
CA ILE A 62 -5.22 -0.07 -4.80
C ILE A 62 -4.35 -1.22 -5.34
N HIS A 63 -4.33 -2.37 -4.67
CA HIS A 63 -3.54 -3.53 -5.08
C HIS A 63 -3.89 -3.99 -6.51
N LEU A 64 -5.19 -4.07 -6.80
CA LEU A 64 -5.71 -4.46 -8.11
C LEU A 64 -5.66 -3.33 -9.15
N ASN A 65 -5.12 -2.15 -8.80
CA ASN A 65 -5.05 -0.98 -9.70
C ASN A 65 -6.40 -0.59 -10.35
N ILE A 66 -7.53 -0.89 -9.71
CA ILE A 66 -8.88 -0.74 -10.30
C ILE A 66 -9.12 0.67 -10.81
N HIS A 67 -8.68 1.69 -10.06
CA HIS A 67 -8.88 3.08 -10.44
C HIS A 67 -8.04 3.51 -11.64
N LYS A 68 -6.85 2.92 -11.82
CA LYS A 68 -6.01 3.17 -12.99
C LYS A 68 -6.66 2.63 -14.26
N GLU A 69 -7.27 1.45 -14.17
CA GLU A 69 -7.97 0.83 -15.30
C GLU A 69 -9.31 1.50 -15.58
N LYS A 70 -10.06 1.86 -14.54
CA LYS A 70 -11.37 2.50 -14.65
C LYS A 70 -11.28 3.93 -15.19
N TYR A 71 -10.20 4.64 -14.88
CA TYR A 71 -9.98 6.03 -15.28
C TYR A 71 -8.63 6.16 -16.00
N PRO A 72 -8.54 5.69 -17.25
CA PRO A 72 -7.29 5.73 -18.01
C PRO A 72 -6.90 7.19 -18.29
N PHE A 73 -5.65 7.51 -17.99
CA PHE A 73 -5.13 8.86 -18.19
C PHE A 73 -4.57 9.01 -19.61
N THR A 74 -5.06 10.00 -20.36
CA THR A 74 -4.74 10.18 -21.79
C THR A 74 -3.32 10.72 -22.03
N ARG A 75 -2.70 11.40 -21.05
CA ARG A 75 -1.31 11.87 -21.17
C ARG A 75 -0.35 10.86 -20.58
N GLN A 76 0.57 10.33 -21.39
CA GLN A 76 1.62 9.43 -20.89
C GLN A 76 2.77 10.17 -20.18
N SER A 77 2.77 11.51 -20.18
CA SER A 77 3.81 12.34 -19.59
C SER A 77 3.38 12.84 -18.21
N GLY A 78 4.11 12.45 -17.16
CA GLY A 78 4.00 13.08 -15.84
C GLY A 78 4.47 14.53 -15.85
N SER A 79 4.26 15.27 -14.76
CA SER A 79 4.60 16.70 -14.63
C SER A 79 6.07 17.06 -14.97
N MET A 80 6.97 16.07 -15.01
CA MET A 80 8.40 16.22 -15.30
C MET A 80 8.77 15.85 -16.75
N ASN A 81 7.81 15.43 -17.60
CA ASN A 81 8.07 14.87 -18.94
C ASN A 81 9.16 13.78 -18.97
N LYS A 82 9.38 13.09 -17.85
CA LYS A 82 10.35 11.99 -17.72
C LYS A 82 9.63 10.64 -17.79
N PRO A 83 10.29 9.59 -18.32
CA PRO A 83 9.74 8.24 -18.36
C PRO A 83 9.58 7.68 -16.93
N LEU A 84 8.68 6.72 -16.78
CA LEU A 84 8.30 6.12 -15.48
C LEU A 84 9.50 5.54 -14.71
N GLU A 85 10.46 4.97 -15.43
CA GLU A 85 11.68 4.37 -14.86
C GLU A 85 12.52 5.41 -14.11
N ASN A 86 12.67 6.60 -14.69
CA ASN A 86 13.40 7.70 -14.07
C ASN A 86 12.69 8.18 -12.79
N CYS A 87 11.35 8.19 -12.79
CA CYS A 87 10.58 8.55 -11.61
C CYS A 87 10.77 7.52 -10.48
N SER A 88 10.83 6.23 -10.80
CA SER A 88 11.08 5.19 -9.80
C SER A 88 12.47 5.35 -9.17
N ALA A 89 13.50 5.58 -9.99
CA ALA A 89 14.85 5.82 -9.53
C ALA A 89 14.96 7.09 -8.66
N LEU A 90 14.27 8.18 -9.04
CA LEU A 90 14.25 9.44 -8.28
C LEU A 90 13.62 9.30 -6.89
N ILE A 91 12.58 8.47 -6.75
CA ILE A 91 11.84 8.30 -5.49
C ILE A 91 12.51 7.27 -4.56
N SER A 92 13.47 6.50 -5.07
CA SER A 92 14.28 5.58 -4.27
C SER A 92 14.98 6.31 -3.11
N ASN A 93 15.40 5.57 -2.09
CA ASN A 93 16.13 6.15 -0.97
C ASN A 93 17.44 6.81 -1.43
N GLU A 94 18.15 6.19 -2.38
CA GLU A 94 19.36 6.77 -3.00
C GLU A 94 19.04 8.09 -3.71
N GLY A 95 17.97 8.10 -4.51
CA GLY A 95 17.50 9.31 -5.19
C GLY A 95 17.20 10.45 -4.21
N LEU A 96 16.54 10.17 -3.09
CA LEU A 96 16.25 11.21 -2.09
C LEU A 96 17.49 11.77 -1.39
N GLU A 97 18.49 10.94 -1.08
CA GLU A 97 19.72 11.41 -0.45
C GLU A 97 20.52 12.34 -1.40
N THR A 98 20.37 12.21 -2.72
CA THR A 98 20.98 13.16 -3.68
C THR A 98 20.35 14.56 -3.69
N PHE A 99 19.14 14.71 -3.15
CA PHE A 99 18.41 16.00 -3.08
C PHE A 99 18.49 16.67 -1.71
N LYS A 100 19.24 16.09 -0.77
CA LYS A 100 19.33 16.51 0.62
C LYS A 100 20.60 17.35 0.84
#